data_AF-A0AAW7VTM3-F1
#
_entry.id   AF-A0AAW7VTM3-F1
#
_cell.length_a   1.000
_cell.length_b   1.000
_cell.length_c   1.000
_cell.angle_alpha   90.00
_cell.angle_beta   90.00
_cell.angle_gamma   90.00
#
_symmetry.space_group_name_H-M   'P 1'
#
loop_
_entity.id
_entity.type
_entity.pdbx_description
1 polymer ?
#
loop_
_entity_poly.entity_id
_entity_poly.type
_entity_poly.pdbx_seq_one_letter_code
_entity_poly.pdbx_strand_id
1 'polypeptide(L)' 'MTMDTQALVFLKETTGHLEQIEQLQRRMLTLGEEQLEVDRRQLEAQDTQNVLAWLQLQQAQGHTPDPTLVDLVRRRLRV' A
#
# COMPACT_ATOMS: atom_id res chain seq x y z
N MET A 1 -38.87 12.31 -35.76
CA MET A 1 -38.09 13.16 -34.83
C MET A 1 -38.03 12.61 -33.40
N THR A 2 -38.93 11.72 -32.96
CA THR A 2 -38.93 11.17 -31.59
C THR A 2 -37.84 10.13 -31.30
N MET A 3 -37.40 9.35 -32.32
CA MET A 3 -36.30 8.38 -32.18
C MET A 3 -34.96 9.06 -31.87
N ASP A 4 -34.68 10.22 -32.47
CA ASP A 4 -33.43 10.97 -32.22
C ASP A 4 -33.38 11.50 -30.78
N THR A 5 -34.54 11.92 -30.23
CA THR A 5 -34.62 12.37 -28.83
C THR A 5 -34.42 11.21 -27.86
N GLN A 6 -34.96 10.02 -28.15
CA GLN A 6 -34.74 8.83 -27.33
C GLN A 6 -33.28 8.36 -27.38
N ALA A 7 -32.65 8.41 -28.55
CA ALA A 7 -31.23 8.09 -28.70
C ALA A 7 -30.33 9.07 -27.90
N LEU A 8 -30.66 10.36 -27.89
CA LEU A 8 -29.93 11.36 -27.11
C LEU A 8 -30.09 11.16 -25.59
N VAL A 9 -31.28 10.80 -25.11
CA VAL A 9 -31.51 10.48 -23.69
C VAL A 9 -30.70 9.25 -23.28
N PHE A 10 -30.74 8.19 -24.08
CA PHE A 10 -29.97 6.97 -23.84
C PHE A 10 -28.46 7.22 -23.82
N LEU A 11 -27.95 8.02 -24.78
CA LEU A 11 -26.54 8.43 -24.81
C LEU A 11 -26.17 9.19 -23.53
N LYS A 12 -26.98 10.15 -23.11
CA LYS A 12 -26.72 10.95 -21.91
C LYS A 12 -26.68 10.09 -20.64
N GLU A 13 -27.62 9.16 -20.49
CA GLU A 13 -27.64 8.21 -19.38
C GLU A 13 -26.39 7.32 -19.40
N THR A 14 -26.04 6.80 -20.57
CA THR A 14 -24.85 5.95 -20.74
C THR A 14 -23.56 6.70 -20.39
N THR A 15 -23.41 7.95 -20.83
CA THR A 15 -22.25 8.79 -20.46
C THR A 15 -22.19 9.03 -18.96
N GLY A 16 -23.33 9.33 -18.32
CA GLY A 16 -23.39 9.49 -16.87
C GLY A 16 -23.00 8.22 -16.10
N HIS A 17 -23.39 7.04 -16.59
CA HIS A 17 -22.96 5.77 -16.01
C HIS A 17 -21.45 5.53 -16.18
N LEU A 18 -20.87 5.88 -17.34
CA LEU A 18 -19.43 5.76 -17.58
C LEU A 18 -18.61 6.66 -16.65
N GLU A 19 -19.05 7.91 -16.45
CA GLU A 19 -18.40 8.84 -15.51
C GLU A 19 -18.43 8.30 -14.07
N GLN A 20 -19.55 7.70 -13.65
CA GLN A 20 -19.67 7.06 -12.33
C GLN A 20 -18.74 5.86 -12.20
N ILE A 21 -18.63 5.01 -13.23
CA ILE A 21 -17.72 3.87 -13.25
C ILE A 21 -16.27 4.35 -13.13
N GLU A 22 -15.89 5.38 -13.89
CA GLU A 22 -14.53 5.94 -13.82
C GLU A 22 -14.21 6.50 -12.42
N GLN A 23 -15.16 7.21 -11.81
CA GLN A 23 -15.00 7.70 -10.44
C GLN A 23 -14.82 6.56 -9.44
N LEU A 24 -15.61 5.48 -9.56
CA LEU A 24 -15.49 4.30 -8.70
C LEU A 24 -14.16 3.58 -8.90
N GLN A 25 -13.69 3.44 -10.14
CA GLN A 25 -12.39 2.84 -10.45
C GLN A 25 -11.24 3.64 -9.81
N ARG A 26 -11.26 4.97 -9.92
CA ARG A 26 -10.26 5.84 -9.27
C ARG A 26 -10.25 5.66 -7.75
N ARG A 27 -11.43 5.61 -7.12
CA ARG A 27 -11.55 5.38 -5.67
C ARG A 27 -11.01 4.00 -5.26
N MET A 28 -11.33 2.96 -6.01
CA MET A 28 -10.79 1.62 -5.74
C MET A 28 -9.26 1.58 -5.84
N LEU A 29 -8.69 2.28 -6.82
CA LEU A 29 -7.24 2.36 -6.98
C LEU A 29 -6.60 3.06 -5.78
N THR A 30 -7.13 4.22 -5.37
CA THR A 30 -6.62 4.95 -4.18
C THR A 30 -6.72 4.11 -2.90
N LEU A 31 -7.85 3.43 -2.68
CA LEU A 31 -8.00 2.54 -1.53
C LEU A 31 -7.01 1.37 -1.56
N GLY A 32 -6.74 0.82 -2.74
CA GLY A 32 -5.73 -0.21 -2.94
C GLY A 32 -4.32 0.29 -2.62
N GLU A 33 -3.96 1.48 -3.07
CA GLU A 33 -2.66 2.11 -2.77
C GLU A 33 -2.48 2.40 -1.28
N GLU A 34 -3.52 2.89 -0.61
CA GLU A 34 -3.52 3.10 0.84
C GLU A 34 -3.33 1.80 1.61
N GLN A 35 -4.04 0.73 1.21
CA GLN A 35 -3.89 -0.59 1.84
C GLN A 35 -2.49 -1.16 1.64
N LEU A 36 -1.94 -1.07 0.42
CA LEU A 36 -0.58 -1.52 0.14
C LEU A 36 0.47 -0.77 0.98
N GLU A 37 0.28 0.53 1.20
CA GLU A 37 1.16 1.33 2.05
C GLU A 37 1.06 0.91 3.53
N VAL A 38 -0.14 0.56 4.01
CA VAL A 38 -0.32 0.00 5.36
C VAL A 38 0.38 -1.35 5.49
N ASP A 39 0.15 -2.26 4.55
CA ASP A 39 0.75 -3.60 4.55
C ASP A 39 2.28 -3.52 4.47
N ARG A 40 2.81 -2.63 3.63
CA ARG A 40 4.25 -2.36 3.53
C ARG A 40 4.83 -1.92 4.86
N ARG A 41 4.18 -0.99 5.57
CA ARG A 41 4.65 -0.51 6.88
C ARG A 41 4.60 -1.62 7.94
N GLN A 42 3.57 -2.46 7.92
CA GLN A 42 3.47 -3.60 8.85
C GLN A 42 4.59 -4.61 8.59
N LEU A 43 4.86 -4.93 7.33
CA LEU A 43 5.95 -5.82 6.95
C LEU A 43 7.31 -5.25 7.36
N GLU A 44 7.56 -3.96 7.09
CA GLU A 44 8.80 -3.29 7.49
C GLU A 44 9.02 -3.30 9.02
N ALA A 45 7.95 -3.11 9.79
CA ALA A 45 8.00 -3.18 11.26
C ALA A 45 8.30 -4.61 11.72
N GLN A 46 7.63 -5.61 11.16
CA GLN A 46 7.85 -7.03 11.48
C GLN A 46 9.28 -7.47 11.14
N ASP A 47 9.78 -7.12 9.96
CA ASP A 47 11.15 -7.41 9.55
C ASP A 47 12.16 -6.77 10.50
N THR A 48 11.92 -5.53 10.92
CA THR A 48 12.80 -4.83 11.87
C THR A 48 12.83 -5.53 13.23
N GLN A 49 11.68 -6.01 13.71
CA GLN A 49 11.59 -6.81 14.93
C GLN A 49 12.33 -8.14 14.81
N ASN A 50 12.21 -8.83 13.66
CA ASN A 50 12.91 -10.09 13.40
C ASN A 50 14.43 -9.90 13.41
N VAL A 51 14.94 -8.85 12.76
CA VAL A 51 16.38 -8.53 12.75
C VAL A 51 16.86 -8.17 14.16
N LEU A 52 16.09 -7.38 14.92
CA LEU A 52 16.41 -7.09 16.32
C LEU A 52 16.53 -8.35 17.17
N ALA A 53 15.55 -9.26 17.07
CA ALA A 53 15.55 -10.52 17.81
C ALA A 53 16.76 -11.38 17.45
N TRP A 54 17.12 -11.43 16.16
CA TRP A 54 18.31 -12.15 15.70
C TRP A 54 19.61 -11.54 16.24
N LEU A 55 19.74 -10.21 16.23
CA LEU A 55 20.91 -9.52 16.81
C LEU A 55 21.03 -9.77 18.32
N GLN A 56 19.91 -9.77 19.05
CA GLN A 56 19.88 -10.10 20.48
C GLN A 56 20.32 -11.55 20.73
N LEU A 57 19.89 -12.50 19.90
CA LEU A 57 20.29 -13.90 19.99
C LEU A 57 21.79 -14.07 19.74
N GLN A 58 22.36 -13.36 18.76
CA GLN A 58 23.81 -13.37 18.52
C GLN A 58 24.59 -12.86 19.74
N GLN A 59 24.17 -11.72 20.30
CA GLN A 59 24.80 -11.17 21.51
C GLN A 59 24.72 -12.14 22.70
N ALA A 60 23.56 -12.78 22.90
CA ALA A 60 23.37 -13.77 23.96
C ALA A 60 24.29 -15.00 23.81
N GLN A 61 24.68 -15.33 22.58
CA GLN A 61 25.63 -16.40 22.26
C GLN A 61 27.10 -15.95 22.31
N GLY A 62 27.38 -14.68 22.66
CA GLY A 62 28.72 -14.12 22.71
C GLY A 62 29.30 -13.77 21.32
N HIS A 63 28.48 -13.75 20.28
CA HIS A 63 28.88 -13.29 18.95
C HIS A 63 28.77 -11.77 18.85
N THR A 64 29.73 -11.15 18.16
CA THR A 64 29.62 -9.74 17.79
C THR A 64 28.54 -9.61 16.72
N PRO A 65 27.49 -8.80 16.95
CA PRO A 65 26.41 -8.61 15.99
C PRO A 65 26.92 -7.95 14.70
N ASP A 66 26.34 -8.35 13.57
CA ASP A 66 26.68 -7.79 12.26
C ASP A 66 26.43 -6.26 12.24
N PRO A 67 27.47 -5.43 12.02
CA PRO A 67 27.32 -3.97 12.05
C PRO A 67 26.37 -3.45 10.96
N THR A 68 26.26 -4.14 9.83
CA THR A 68 25.35 -3.72 8.73
C THR A 68 23.88 -3.85 9.13
N LEU A 69 23.54 -4.92 9.86
CA LEU A 69 22.20 -5.15 10.38
C LEU A 69 21.87 -4.22 11.55
N VAL A 70 22.87 -3.92 12.39
CA VAL A 70 22.73 -2.90 13.44
C VAL A 70 22.43 -1.53 12.84
N ASP A 71 23.17 -1.12 11.81
CA ASP A 71 22.96 0.17 11.13
C ASP A 71 21.61 0.22 10.40
N LEU A 72 21.19 -0.88 9.77
CA LEU A 72 19.87 -1.01 9.15
C LEU A 72 18.75 -0.76 10.18
N VAL A 73 18.82 -1.44 11.32
CA VAL A 73 17.83 -1.30 12.40
C VAL A 73 17.84 0.11 12.98
N ARG A 74 19.01 0.71 13.24
CA ARG A 74 19.14 2.10 13.70
C ARG A 74 18.46 3.09 12.76
N ARG A 75 18.75 2.98 11.46
CA ARG A 75 18.10 3.82 10.43
C ARG A 75 16.59 3.67 10.42
N ARG A 76 16.08 2.44 10.54
CA ARG A 76 14.64 2.14 10.56
C ARG A 76 13.96 2.64 11.84
N LEU A 77 14.64 2.62 12.98
CA LEU A 77 14.13 3.09 14.27
C LEU A 77 14.35 4.59 14.53
N ARG A 78 15.15 5.27 13.70
CA ARG A 78 15.57 6.69 13.88
C ARG A 78 16.31 6.93 15.20
N VAL A 79 17.19 6.00 15.59
CA VAL A 79 18.08 6.07 16.77
C VAL A 79 19.52 5.98 16.31
#